data_AF-A0A937G3Z1-F1
#
_entry.id   AF-A0A937G3Z1-F1
#
_cell.length_a   1.000
_cell.length_b   1.000
_cell.length_c   1.000
_cell.angle_alpha   90.00
_cell.angle_beta   90.00
_cell.angle_gamma   90.00
#
_symmetry.space_group_name_H-M   'P 1'
#
loop_
_entity.id
_entity.type
_entity.pdbx_description
1 polymer ?
#
loop_
_entity_poly.entity_id
_entity_poly.type
_entity_poly.pdbx_seq_one_letter_code
_entity_poly.pdbx_strand_id
1 'polypeptide(L)' 'MQTTIGDVKNYLNQKITSMAWQRIQMRLLPEFNKRGIFLHAITDSMQIDRDLMAAINTAVNTLYNESLPSEFLN' A
#
# COMPACT_ATOMS: atom_id res chain seq x y z
N MET A 1 -12.68 -4.31 10.53
CA MET A 1 -12.75 -3.01 9.83
C MET A 1 -11.98 -3.19 8.53
N GLN A 2 -12.54 -2.80 7.39
CA GLN A 2 -11.85 -3.01 6.12
C GLN A 2 -10.76 -1.95 5.95
N THR A 3 -9.51 -2.36 5.74
CA THR A 3 -8.37 -1.46 5.62
C THR A 3 -8.46 -0.61 4.36
N THR A 4 -8.18 0.68 4.50
CA THR A 4 -8.12 1.63 3.38
C THR A 4 -6.69 1.99 3.01
N ILE A 5 -6.52 2.58 1.82
CA ILE A 5 -5.25 3.18 1.39
C ILE A 5 -4.78 4.25 2.38
N GLY A 6 -5.68 5.04 2.94
CA GLY A 6 -5.37 6.06 3.93
C GLY A 6 -4.73 5.48 5.18
N ASP A 7 -5.25 4.37 5.70
CA ASP A 7 -4.72 3.71 6.89
C ASP A 7 -3.27 3.23 6.67
N VAL A 8 -3.04 2.55 5.54
CA VAL A 8 -1.72 2.02 5.17
C VAL A 8 -0.74 3.16 4.89
N LYS A 9 -1.15 4.17 4.13
CA LYS A 9 -0.35 5.37 3.83
C LYS A 9 0.09 6.08 5.12
N ASN A 10 -0.84 6.30 6.04
CA ASN A 10 -0.55 6.96 7.32
C ASN A 10 0.43 6.13 8.15
N TYR A 11 0.20 4.82 8.26
CA TYR A 11 1.11 3.91 8.96
C TYR A 11 2.53 3.98 8.38
N LEU A 12 2.67 3.79 7.08
CA LEU A 12 3.97 3.75 6.40
C LEU A 12 4.71 5.09 6.53
N ASN A 13 4.00 6.20 6.36
CA ASN A 13 4.61 7.52 6.42
C ASN A 13 5.07 7.91 7.84
N GLN A 14 4.39 7.39 8.86
CA GLN A 14 4.76 7.63 10.27
C GLN A 14 5.83 6.66 10.78
N LYS A 15 5.79 5.39 10.37
CA LYS A 15 6.66 4.34 10.92
C LYS A 15 7.96 4.14 10.14
N ILE A 16 7.95 4.36 8.83
CA ILE A 16 9.11 4.12 7.96
C ILE A 16 9.76 5.44 7.57
N THR A 17 9.08 6.26 6.76
CA THR A 17 9.56 7.57 6.32
C THR A 17 8.43 8.35 5.67
N SER A 18 8.45 9.69 5.73
CA SER A 18 7.37 10.55 5.22
C SER A 18 7.02 10.38 3.73
N MET A 19 7.91 9.75 2.95
CA MET A 19 7.71 9.42 1.53
C MET A 19 7.54 7.92 1.25
N ALA A 20 7.29 7.10 2.28
CA ALA A 20 7.22 5.65 2.14
C ALA A 20 6.11 5.22 1.18
N TRP A 21 4.91 5.78 1.36
CA TRP A 21 3.77 5.48 0.50
C TRP A 21 4.03 5.81 -0.97
N GLN A 22 4.62 6.98 -1.26
CA GLN A 22 4.89 7.38 -2.64
C GLN A 22 5.85 6.41 -3.34
N ARG A 23 6.88 5.92 -2.64
CA ARG A 23 7.83 4.93 -3.20
C ARG A 23 7.16 3.59 -3.45
N ILE A 24 6.31 3.14 -2.52
CA ILE A 24 5.52 1.91 -2.67
C ILE A 24 4.53 2.04 -3.83
N GLN A 25 3.82 3.17 -3.92
CA GLN A 25 2.88 3.46 -4.99
C GLN A 25 3.57 3.44 -6.36
N MET A 26 4.77 4.04 -6.46
CA MET A 26 5.57 4.00 -7.69
C MET A 26 6.04 2.58 -8.04
N ARG A 27 6.35 1.75 -7.04
CA ARG A 27 6.71 0.34 -7.24
C ARG A 27 5.52 -0.50 -7.72
N LEU A 28 4.32 -0.19 -7.23
CA LEU A 28 3.08 -0.91 -7.53
C LEU A 28 2.36 -0.42 -8.78
N LEU A 29 2.78 0.70 -9.40
CA LEU A 29 2.22 1.23 -10.65
C LEU A 29 1.93 0.16 -11.72
N PRO A 30 2.87 -0.75 -12.05
CA PRO A 30 2.60 -1.79 -13.04
C PRO A 30 1.47 -2.73 -12.63
N GLU A 31 1.36 -3.04 -11.34
CA GLU A 31 0.34 -3.94 -10.79
C GLU A 31 -1.03 -3.25 -10.73
N PHE A 32 -1.04 -1.97 -10.33
CA PHE A 32 -2.22 -1.12 -10.40
C PHE A 32 -2.76 -1.02 -11.83
N ASN A 33 -1.89 -0.77 -12.81
CA ASN A 33 -2.28 -0.68 -14.22
C ASN A 33 -2.89 -1.99 -14.76
N LYS A 34 -2.35 -3.16 -14.37
CA LYS A 34 -2.94 -4.47 -14.75
C LYS A 34 -4.35 -4.66 -14.18
N ARG A 35 -4.63 -4.05 -13.02
CA ARG A 35 -5.93 -4.10 -12.35
C ARG A 35 -6.88 -2.98 -12.80
N GLY A 36 -6.47 -2.14 -13.75
CA GLY A 36 -7.25 -0.95 -14.15
C GLY A 36 -7.31 0.14 -13.08
N ILE A 37 -6.44 0.07 -12.07
CA ILE A 37 -6.31 1.10 -11.03
C ILE A 37 -5.30 2.12 -11.55
N PHE A 38 -5.76 3.34 -11.79
CA PHE A 38 -4.90 4.42 -12.24
C PHE A 38 -4.45 5.30 -11.08
N LEU A 39 -3.27 5.89 -11.20
CA LEU A 39 -2.64 6.64 -10.11
C LEU A 39 -3.51 7.84 -9.64
N HIS A 40 -4.21 8.49 -10.57
CA HIS A 40 -5.12 9.60 -10.29
C HIS A 40 -6.44 9.15 -9.64
N ALA A 41 -6.78 7.86 -9.71
CA ALA A 41 -7.99 7.28 -9.13
C ALA A 41 -7.76 6.72 -7.72
N ILE A 42 -6.51 6.64 -7.26
CA ILE A 42 -6.17 6.20 -5.91
C ILE A 42 -6.55 7.30 -4.91
N THR A 43 -7.51 6.99 -4.04
CA THR A 43 -7.94 7.86 -2.95
C THR A 43 -7.67 7.21 -1.60
N ASP A 44 -7.54 8.01 -0.54
CA ASP A 44 -7.31 7.50 0.81
C ASP A 44 -8.49 6.64 1.32
N SER A 45 -9.71 6.83 0.80
CA SER A 45 -10.90 6.04 1.13
C SER A 45 -11.00 4.70 0.38
N MET A 46 -10.12 4.45 -0.59
CA MET A 46 -10.15 3.22 -1.39
C MET A 46 -9.86 2.02 -0.49
N GLN A 47 -10.75 1.03 -0.56
CA GLN A 47 -10.58 -0.23 0.16
C GLN A 47 -9.52 -1.08 -0.51
N ILE A 48 -8.70 -1.74 0.30
CA ILE A 48 -7.64 -2.63 -0.19
C ILE A 48 -8.17 -4.06 -0.14
N ASP A 49 -8.20 -4.73 -1.29
CA ASP A 49 -8.46 -6.17 -1.35
C ASP A 49 -7.24 -6.99 -0.89
N ARG A 50 -7.45 -8.28 -0.62
CA ARG A 50 -6.40 -9.16 -0.08
C ARG A 50 -5.16 -9.25 -0.98
N ASP A 51 -5.36 -9.31 -2.29
CA ASP A 51 -4.26 -9.48 -3.24
C ASP A 51 -3.46 -8.18 -3.36
N LEU A 52 -4.14 -7.03 -3.36
CA LEU A 52 -3.50 -5.73 -3.32
C LEU A 52 -2.75 -5.53 -2.01
N MET A 53 -3.30 -5.96 -0.87
CA MET A 53 -2.60 -5.91 0.42
C MET A 53 -1.32 -6.75 0.39
N ALA A 54 -1.38 -7.96 -0.20
CA ALA A 54 -0.21 -8.81 -0.36
C ALA A 54 0.86 -8.15 -1.25
N ALA A 55 0.45 -7.48 -2.33
CA ALA A 55 1.35 -6.72 -3.20
C ALA A 55 2.01 -5.54 -2.45
N ILE A 56 1.23 -4.80 -1.65
CA ILE A 56 1.74 -3.73 -0.80
C ILE A 56 2.75 -4.29 0.21
N ASN A 57 2.40 -5.35 0.93
CA ASN A 57 3.31 -5.95 1.92
C ASN A 57 4.62 -6.42 1.27
N THR A 58 4.54 -7.02 0.09
CA THR A 58 5.72 -7.42 -0.69
C THR A 58 6.57 -6.21 -1.09
N ALA A 59 5.95 -5.11 -1.50
CA ALA A 59 6.66 -3.87 -1.84
C ALA A 59 7.32 -3.22 -0.60
N VAL A 60 6.64 -3.22 0.54
CA VAL A 60 7.20 -2.76 1.84
C VAL A 60 8.44 -3.58 2.19
N ASN A 61 8.33 -4.89 2.14
CA ASN A 61 9.45 -5.79 2.43
C ASN A 61 10.62 -5.59 1.46
N THR A 62 10.33 -5.45 0.16
CA THR A 62 11.37 -5.25 -0.85
C THR A 62 12.12 -3.92 -0.69
N LEU A 63 11.41 -2.85 -0.34
CA LEU A 63 12.00 -1.50 -0.30
C LEU A 63 12.64 -1.17 1.06
N TYR A 64 12.12 -1.76 2.15
CA TYR A 64 12.47 -1.37 3.51
C TYR A 64 12.87 -2.54 4.41
N ASN A 65 12.78 -3.79 3.94
CA ASN A 65 12.97 -4.99 4.75
C ASN A 65 12.06 -5.04 6.00
N GLU A 66 10.89 -4.42 5.89
CA GLU A 66 9.85 -4.34 6.92
C GLU A 66 8.64 -5.21 6.54
N SER A 67 7.62 -5.29 7.39
CA SER A 67 6.35 -5.94 7.08
C SER A 67 5.18 -5.15 7.66
N LEU A 68 4.04 -5.18 6.96
CA LEU A 68 2.81 -4.62 7.51
C LEU A 68 2.37 -5.47 8.72
N PRO A 69 1.86 -4.82 9.78
CA PRO A 69 1.23 -5.50 10.91
C PRO A 69 0.16 -6.50 10.45
N SER A 70 0.03 -7.61 11.18
CA SER A 70 -0.99 -8.63 10.92
C SER A 70 -2.42 -8.08 10.98
N GLU A 71 -2.61 -6.94 11.65
CA GLU A 71 -3.86 -6.17 11.74
C GLU A 71 -4.37 -5.73 10.36
N PHE A 72 -3.48 -5.49 9.40
CA PHE A 72 -3.83 -5.12 8.02
C PHE A 72 -4.04 -6.34 7.12
N LEU A 73 -3.64 -7.53 7.58
CA LEU A 73 -3.68 -8.77 6.79
C LEU A 73 -4.90 -9.65 7.09
N ASN A 74 -5.68 -9.31 8.12
CA ASN A 74 -6.86 -10.02 8.62
C ASN A 74 -8.16 -9.23 8.36
#